data_AF-A0A179IHS5-F1
#
_entry.id   AF-A0A179IHS5-F1
#
_cell.length_a   1.000
_cell.length_b   1.000
_cell.length_c   1.000
_cell.angle_alpha   90.00
_cell.angle_beta   90.00
_cell.angle_gamma   90.00
#
_symmetry.space_group_name_H-M   'P 1'
#
loop_
_entity.id
_entity.type
_entity.pdbx_description
1 polymer ?
#
loop_
_entity_poly.entity_id
_entity_poly.type
_entity_poly.pdbx_seq_one_letter_code
_entity_poly.pdbx_strand_id
1 'polypeptide(L)'
;MRALLSIAPVSIPGRRRIIPLLVALTLTALYIHSWAFARVPYSGPAKLPTQATLDVHPITQLISNATAHFETLLRERSFTLEDAAEKYRQRRGQHPPPGFNA
;
A
#
# COMPACT_ATOMS: atom_id res chain seq x y z
N MET A 1 -6.12 28.98 61.63
CA MET A 1 -5.13 27.93 61.33
C MET A 1 -5.38 27.45 59.90
N ARG A 2 -4.63 27.94 58.91
CA ARG A 2 -4.74 27.55 57.49
C ARG A 2 -3.45 26.81 57.13
N ALA A 3 -3.55 25.50 56.94
CA ALA A 3 -2.43 24.66 56.55
C ALA A 3 -2.10 24.89 55.07
N LEU A 4 -0.85 25.28 54.81
CA LEU A 4 -0.23 25.41 53.50
C LEU A 4 -0.02 24.01 52.91
N LEU A 5 -0.85 23.59 51.96
CA LEU A 5 -0.53 22.45 51.09
C LEU A 5 0.43 22.94 50.00
N SER A 6 1.72 22.95 50.35
CA SER A 6 2.83 23.16 49.43
C SER A 6 2.98 21.94 48.52
N ILE A 7 2.52 22.05 47.28
CA ILE A 7 2.81 21.06 46.23
C ILE A 7 4.21 21.38 45.72
N ALA A 8 5.19 20.59 46.13
CA ALA A 8 6.55 20.69 45.59
C ALA A 8 6.52 20.37 44.08
N PRO A 9 7.09 21.21 43.20
CA PRO A 9 7.21 20.87 41.79
C PRO A 9 8.26 19.76 41.65
N VAL A 10 7.81 18.54 41.37
CA VAL A 10 8.70 17.43 41.00
C VAL A 10 9.32 17.76 39.65
N SER A 11 10.51 18.36 39.67
CA SER A 11 11.35 18.52 38.49
C SER A 11 11.93 17.16 38.12
N ILE A 12 11.31 16.47 37.16
CA ILE A 12 11.82 15.20 36.60
C ILE A 12 12.89 15.56 35.55
N PRO A 13 14.20 15.44 35.83
CA PRO A 13 15.27 15.90 34.92
C PRO A 13 15.40 15.06 33.65
N GLY A 14 14.60 13.99 33.50
CA GLY A 14 14.60 13.11 32.34
C GLY A 14 13.54 13.41 31.29
N ARG A 15 12.56 14.28 31.56
CA ARG A 15 11.37 14.45 30.69
C ARG A 15 11.73 14.83 29.24
N ARG A 16 12.74 15.70 29.06
CA ARG A 16 13.23 16.09 27.72
C ARG A 16 14.00 15.00 26.98
N ARG A 17 14.61 14.05 27.71
CA ARG A 17 15.35 12.91 27.15
C ARG A 17 14.45 11.72 26.81
N ILE A 18 13.31 11.61 27.49
CA ILE A 18 12.32 10.54 27.26
C ILE A 18 11.45 10.84 26.03
N ILE A 19 11.18 12.12 25.74
CA ILE A 19 10.40 12.54 24.55
C ILE A 19 10.95 11.96 23.23
N PRO A 20 12.25 12.09 22.87
CA PRO A 20 12.75 11.54 21.62
C PRO A 20 12.68 10.01 21.57
N LEU A 21 12.83 9.32 22.71
CA LEU A 21 12.69 7.86 22.79
C LEU A 21 11.24 7.42 22.55
N LEU A 22 10.27 8.13 23.11
CA LEU A 22 8.85 7.88 22.86
C LEU A 22 8.47 8.17 21.40
N VAL A 23 8.95 9.29 20.84
CA VAL A 23 8.72 9.63 19.43
C VAL A 23 9.34 8.57 18.50
N ALA A 24 10.59 8.18 18.73
CA ALA A 24 11.23 7.13 17.96
C ALA A 24 10.44 5.81 18.06
N LEU A 25 10.03 5.40 19.26
CA LEU A 25 9.25 4.16 19.46
C LEU A 25 7.90 4.24 18.72
N THR A 26 7.21 5.38 18.77
CA THR A 26 5.95 5.58 18.03
C THR A 26 6.15 5.52 16.52
N LEU A 27 7.21 6.14 15.99
CA LEU A 27 7.53 6.12 14.56
C LEU A 27 7.92 4.72 14.09
N THR A 28 8.70 3.97 14.88
CA THR A 28 9.07 2.59 14.57
C THR A 28 7.84 1.68 14.61
N ALA A 29 6.95 1.86 15.59
CA ALA A 29 5.69 1.12 15.67
C ALA A 29 4.78 1.45 14.47
N LEU A 30 4.68 2.73 14.07
CA LEU A 30 3.92 3.15 12.89
C LEU A 30 4.53 2.60 11.60
N TYR A 31 5.86 2.60 11.50
CA TYR A 31 6.60 2.02 10.38
C TYR A 31 6.33 0.52 10.25
N ILE A 32 6.44 -0.23 11.35
CA ILE A 32 6.14 -1.68 11.39
C ILE A 32 4.67 -1.93 11.05
N HIS A 33 3.74 -1.14 11.59
CA HIS A 33 2.32 -1.28 11.31
C HIS A 33 1.98 -0.98 9.84
N SER A 34 2.60 0.07 9.28
CA SER A 34 2.45 0.42 7.86
C SER A 34 3.02 -0.67 6.95
N TRP A 35 4.12 -1.30 7.34
CA TRP A 35 4.71 -2.41 6.60
C TRP A 35 3.90 -3.71 6.72
N ALA A 36 3.25 -3.94 7.86
CA ALA A 36 2.30 -5.03 8.04
C ALA A 36 1.07 -4.86 7.13
N PHE A 37 0.58 -3.63 6.95
CA PHE A 37 -0.53 -3.33 6.03
C PHE A 37 -0.11 -3.38 4.55
N ALA A 38 1.11 -2.94 4.22
CA ALA A 38 1.66 -3.03 2.87
C ALA A 38 1.88 -4.47 2.37
N ARG A 39 1.96 -5.43 3.29
CA ARG A 39 2.01 -6.88 3.02
C ARG A 39 0.67 -7.56 3.10
N VAL A 40 -0.44 -6.85 3.30
CA VAL A 40 -1.74 -7.44 3.00
C VAL A 40 -1.69 -7.75 1.52
N PRO A 41 -1.63 -9.02 1.10
CA PRO A 41 -1.73 -9.32 -0.31
C PRO A 41 -3.02 -8.63 -0.73
N TYR A 42 -2.95 -7.78 -1.76
CA TYR A 42 -4.15 -7.40 -2.48
C TYR A 42 -4.90 -8.71 -2.63
N SER A 43 -6.05 -8.79 -1.96
CA SER A 43 -6.94 -9.93 -2.08
C SER A 43 -7.45 -9.76 -3.50
N GLY A 44 -6.63 -10.16 -4.46
CA GLY A 44 -7.00 -10.26 -5.85
C GLY A 44 -8.33 -10.98 -5.85
N PRO A 45 -9.26 -10.52 -6.70
CA PRO A 45 -10.68 -10.91 -6.66
C PRO A 45 -10.75 -12.36 -6.25
N ALA A 46 -11.28 -12.56 -5.02
CA ALA A 46 -11.14 -13.81 -4.30
C ALA A 46 -11.31 -14.96 -5.29
N LYS A 47 -10.34 -15.88 -5.34
CA LYS A 47 -10.56 -17.12 -6.07
C LYS A 47 -11.66 -17.84 -5.30
N LEU A 48 -12.91 -17.47 -5.57
CA LEU A 48 -14.07 -18.17 -5.07
C LEU A 48 -13.87 -19.62 -5.51
N PRO A 49 -14.11 -20.60 -4.63
CA PRO A 49 -14.12 -21.98 -5.06
C PRO A 49 -15.07 -22.04 -6.25
N THR A 50 -14.53 -22.41 -7.43
CA THR A 50 -15.30 -22.66 -8.63
C THR A 50 -16.19 -23.86 -8.34
N GLN A 51 -17.34 -23.62 -7.72
CA GLN A 51 -18.40 -24.62 -7.66
C GLN A 51 -18.91 -24.76 -9.09
N ALA A 52 -18.47 -25.84 -9.73
CA ALA A 52 -18.96 -26.31 -11.01
C ALA A 52 -20.40 -26.79 -10.82
N THR A 53 -21.35 -25.86 -10.79
CA THR A 53 -22.79 -26.18 -10.81
C THR A 53 -23.54 -25.14 -11.63
N LEU A 54 -23.70 -25.45 -12.92
CA LEU A 54 -24.81 -25.21 -13.85
C LEU A 54 -25.60 -23.89 -13.88
N ASP A 55 -25.25 -22.86 -13.12
CA ASP A 55 -25.76 -21.50 -13.33
C ASP A 55 -24.71 -20.49 -12.85
N VAL A 56 -23.83 -20.06 -13.75
CA VAL A 56 -22.78 -19.09 -13.41
C VAL A 56 -23.45 -17.73 -13.23
N HIS A 57 -23.70 -17.35 -11.99
CA HIS A 57 -24.28 -16.06 -11.65
C HIS A 57 -23.56 -14.92 -12.40
N PRO A 58 -24.27 -13.95 -13.02
CA PRO A 58 -23.64 -12.92 -13.86
C PRO A 58 -22.54 -12.12 -13.15
N ILE A 59 -22.70 -11.86 -11.86
CA ILE A 59 -21.66 -11.20 -11.04
C ILE A 59 -20.37 -12.05 -10.98
N THR A 60 -20.48 -13.38 -10.88
CA THR A 60 -19.32 -14.27 -10.87
C THR A 60 -18.58 -14.23 -12.21
N GLN A 61 -19.30 -14.11 -13.33
CA GLN A 61 -18.68 -13.90 -14.64
C GLN A 61 -17.95 -12.56 -14.73
N LEU A 62 -18.57 -11.48 -14.26
CA LEU A 62 -17.93 -10.15 -14.24
C LEU A 62 -16.65 -10.16 -13.40
N ILE A 63 -16.69 -10.78 -12.21
CA ILE A 63 -15.52 -10.91 -11.34
C ILE A 63 -14.43 -11.72 -12.04
N SER A 64 -14.77 -12.88 -12.62
CA SER A 64 -13.81 -13.74 -13.33
C SER A 64 -13.15 -13.00 -14.51
N ASN A 65 -13.95 -12.32 -15.33
CA ASN A 65 -13.46 -11.57 -16.48
C ASN A 65 -12.55 -10.41 -16.06
N ALA A 66 -12.93 -9.66 -15.02
CA ALA A 66 -12.11 -8.58 -14.48
C ALA A 66 -10.78 -9.11 -13.93
N THR A 67 -10.81 -10.24 -13.23
CA THR A 67 -9.61 -10.93 -12.72
C THR A 67 -8.67 -11.31 -13.87
N ALA A 68 -9.20 -12.00 -14.87
CA ALA A 68 -8.42 -12.48 -16.00
C ALA A 68 -7.80 -11.32 -16.79
N HIS A 69 -8.56 -10.24 -17.01
CA HIS A 69 -8.08 -9.03 -17.66
C HIS A 69 -6.96 -8.36 -16.85
N PHE A 70 -7.13 -8.23 -15.53
CA PHE A 70 -6.12 -7.65 -14.66
C PHE A 70 -4.82 -8.46 -14.67
N GLU A 71 -4.92 -9.79 -14.57
CA GLU A 71 -3.76 -10.69 -14.63
C GLU A 71 -3.03 -10.59 -15.98
N THR A 72 -3.77 -10.42 -17.09
CA THR A 72 -3.17 -10.17 -18.40
C THR A 72 -2.40 -8.86 -18.43
N LEU A 73 -2.98 -7.76 -17.92
CA LEU A 73 -2.28 -6.47 -17.82
C LEU A 73 -1.01 -6.55 -16.98
N LEU A 74 -1.06 -7.28 -15.86
CA LEU A 74 0.12 -7.48 -15.00
C LEU A 74 1.21 -8.28 -15.70
N ARG A 75 0.86 -9.31 -16.47
CA ARG A 75 1.83 -10.05 -17.30
C ARG A 75 2.45 -9.18 -18.39
N GLU A 76 1.67 -8.27 -18.96
CA GLU A 76 2.11 -7.36 -20.02
C GLU A 76 2.75 -6.07 -19.50
N ARG A 77 2.97 -5.88 -18.20
CA ARG A 77 3.58 -4.65 -17.69
C ARG A 77 5.04 -4.53 -18.12
N SER A 78 5.51 -3.29 -18.28
CA SER A 78 6.93 -2.99 -18.55
C SER A 78 7.67 -2.78 -17.23
N PHE A 79 8.90 -3.28 -17.15
CA PHE A 79 9.75 -3.12 -15.97
C PHE A 79 10.88 -2.11 -16.19
N THR A 80 11.19 -1.81 -17.45
CA THR A 80 12.20 -0.83 -17.85
C THR A 80 11.55 0.29 -18.66
N LEU A 81 12.28 1.40 -18.77
CA LEU A 81 11.84 2.55 -19.54
C LEU A 81 11.84 2.26 -21.04
N GLU A 82 12.83 1.48 -21.48
CA GLU A 82 12.99 1.01 -22.85
C GLU A 82 11.82 0.11 -23.26
N ASP A 83 11.43 -0.84 -22.41
CA ASP A 83 10.27 -1.72 -22.63
C ASP A 83 8.98 -0.91 -22.73
N ALA A 84 8.83 0.13 -21.88
CA ALA A 84 7.67 1.02 -21.92
C ALA A 84 7.62 1.82 -23.22
N ALA A 85 8.77 2.33 -23.68
CA ALA A 85 8.90 3.08 -24.92
C ALA A 85 8.63 2.20 -26.16
N GLU A 86 9.08 0.94 -26.15
CA GLU A 86 8.81 -0.01 -27.23
C GLU A 86 7.33 -0.36 -27.32
N LYS A 87 6.69 -0.72 -26.19
CA LYS A 87 5.25 -0.98 -26.18
C LYS A 87 4.44 0.25 -26.59
N TYR A 88 4.89 1.46 -26.24
CA TYR A 88 4.27 2.69 -26.72
C TYR A 88 4.32 2.78 -28.25
N ARG A 89 5.50 2.57 -28.86
CA ARG A 89 5.66 2.55 -30.32
C ARG A 89 4.77 1.49 -30.98
N GLN A 90 4.73 0.27 -30.43
CA GLN A 90 3.89 -0.81 -30.94
C GLN A 90 2.40 -0.46 -30.88
N ARG A 91 1.93 0.14 -29.78
CA ARG A 91 0.51 0.48 -29.57
C ARG A 91 0.06 1.74 -30.33
N ARG A 92 0.93 2.73 -30.46
CA ARG A 92 0.59 4.06 -31.00
C ARG A 92 1.16 4.34 -32.38
N GLY A 93 2.10 3.54 -32.87
CA GLY A 93 2.80 3.76 -34.15
C GLY A 93 3.67 5.03 -34.18
N GLN A 94 3.91 5.66 -33.03
CA GLN A 94 4.60 6.95 -32.92
C GLN A 94 5.70 6.87 -31.86
N HIS A 95 6.70 7.74 -31.99
CA HIS A 95 7.72 7.88 -30.96
C HIS A 95 7.09 8.36 -29.64
N PRO A 96 7.62 7.92 -28.48
CA PRO A 96 7.16 8.40 -27.20
C PRO A 96 7.28 9.94 -27.11
N PRO A 97 6.36 10.62 -26.42
CA PRO A 97 6.39 12.07 -26.29
C PRO A 97 7.68 12.58 -25.61
N PRO A 98 8.06 13.84 -25.82
CA PRO A 98 9.17 14.43 -25.07
C PRO A 98 8.90 14.35 -23.56
N GLY A 99 9.94 14.04 -22.78
CA GLY A 99 9.83 13.82 -21.33
C GLY A 99 9.37 12.41 -20.94
N PHE A 100 9.20 11.49 -21.90
CA PHE A 100 8.86 10.09 -21.60
C PHE A 100 9.94 9.36 -20.78
N ASN A 101 11.17 9.86 -20.82
CA ASN A 101 12.33 9.33 -20.10
C ASN A 101 12.90 10.27 -19.03
N ALA A 102 12.20 11.37 -18.71
CA ALA A 102 12.69 12.45 -17.86
C ALA A 102 12.22 12.33 -16.41
#